data_AF-A0A961AWK2-F1
#
_entry.id   AF-A0A961AWK2-F1
#
_cell.length_a   1.000
_cell.length_b   1.000
_cell.length_c   1.000
_cell.angle_alpha   90.00
_cell.angle_beta   90.00
_cell.angle_gamma   90.00
#
_symmetry.space_group_name_H-M   'P 1'
#
loop_
_entity.id
_entity.type
_entity.pdbx_description
1 polymer ?
#
loop_
_entity_poly.entity_id
_entity_poly.type
_entity_poly.pdbx_seq_one_letter_code
_entity_poly.pdbx_strand_id
1 'polypeptide(L)'
;MDCQKSRAISPAEPLSIPEGRSSRAAAGLTLIEVTLVVSVLLGLIAVVFIGMSAYNRGADRAKCILNIATVQKAIRTYSNLRGNKPGDDITDLKAQIIGSGKFIEIEPECPEDGEYTYGGDTVPDAGTAYLSCSVGEHVPKSTAGW
;
A
#
# COMPACT_ATOMS: atom_id res chain seq x y z
N MET A 1 73.96 -23.50 -51.04
CA MET A 1 73.65 -22.30 -51.85
C MET A 1 72.91 -21.33 -50.96
N ASP A 2 73.71 -20.44 -50.41
CA ASP A 2 73.50 -19.09 -49.87
C ASP A 2 72.08 -18.52 -49.81
N CYS A 3 71.74 -17.89 -48.68
CA CYS A 3 71.75 -16.42 -48.64
C CYS A 3 71.60 -15.91 -47.19
N GLN A 4 72.72 -15.45 -46.63
CA GLN A 4 72.79 -14.53 -45.52
C GLN A 4 71.97 -13.25 -45.81
N LYS A 5 71.10 -12.86 -44.89
CA LYS A 5 70.88 -11.42 -44.61
C LYS A 5 70.60 -11.18 -43.13
N SER A 6 71.70 -10.98 -42.41
CA SER A 6 71.77 -10.23 -41.17
C SER A 6 71.05 -8.88 -41.32
N ARG A 7 70.07 -8.62 -40.46
CA ARG A 7 69.67 -7.26 -40.07
C ARG A 7 69.98 -7.11 -38.60
N ALA A 8 70.88 -6.19 -38.30
CA ALA A 8 71.16 -5.74 -36.95
C ALA A 8 69.87 -5.18 -36.32
N ILE A 9 69.49 -5.73 -35.17
CA ILE A 9 68.46 -5.16 -34.31
C ILE A 9 69.15 -4.02 -33.55
N SER A 10 68.71 -2.79 -33.80
CA SER A 10 69.11 -1.60 -33.02
C SER A 10 68.75 -1.83 -31.55
N PRO A 11 69.58 -1.40 -30.58
CA PRO A 11 69.18 -1.46 -29.18
C PRO A 11 67.90 -0.61 -29.01
N ALA A 12 66.85 -1.23 -28.49
CA ALA A 12 65.64 -0.54 -28.13
C ALA A 12 65.98 0.48 -27.05
N GLU A 13 65.71 1.75 -27.35
CA GLU A 13 65.70 2.83 -26.37
C GLU A 13 64.69 2.46 -25.27
N PRO A 14 65.04 2.56 -23.98
CA PRO A 14 64.08 2.24 -22.93
C PRO A 14 62.95 3.26 -23.02
N LEU A 15 61.78 2.80 -23.47
CA LEU A 15 60.54 3.55 -23.41
C LEU A 15 60.29 3.83 -21.92
N SER A 16 60.61 5.05 -21.50
CA SER A 16 60.25 5.57 -20.19
C SER A 16 58.74 5.70 -20.17
N ILE A 17 58.06 4.62 -19.78
CA ILE A 17 56.63 4.66 -19.50
C ILE A 17 56.47 5.63 -18.33
N PRO A 18 55.80 6.79 -18.51
CA PRO A 18 55.58 7.71 -17.41
C PRO A 18 54.80 6.96 -16.34
N GLU A 19 55.41 6.89 -15.16
CA GLU A 19 54.82 6.35 -13.94
C GLU A 19 53.41 6.91 -13.80
N GLY A 20 52.44 6.00 -13.78
CA GLY A 20 51.02 6.34 -13.74
C GLY A 20 50.76 7.32 -12.62
N ARG A 21 50.56 8.60 -12.98
CA ARG A 21 50.12 9.61 -12.03
C ARG A 21 48.70 9.24 -11.64
N SER A 22 48.57 8.47 -10.58
CA SER A 22 47.33 8.35 -9.82
C SER A 22 47.06 9.71 -9.19
N SER A 23 46.58 10.66 -9.98
CA SER A 23 45.84 11.78 -9.43
C SER A 23 44.52 11.20 -8.93
N ARG A 24 44.53 10.69 -7.70
CA ARG A 24 43.34 10.61 -6.88
C ARG A 24 42.88 12.05 -6.63
N ALA A 25 42.32 12.69 -7.64
CA ALA A 25 41.39 13.79 -7.47
C ALA A 25 40.00 13.19 -7.18
N ALA A 26 39.94 12.24 -6.27
CA ALA A 26 38.71 11.95 -5.55
C ALA A 26 38.73 12.90 -4.36
N ALA A 27 38.47 14.18 -4.63
CA ALA A 27 38.10 15.13 -3.59
C ALA A 27 36.85 14.53 -2.94
N GLY A 28 37.04 13.93 -1.77
CA GLY A 28 35.98 13.30 -1.03
C GLY A 28 34.88 14.32 -0.78
N LEU A 29 33.62 13.87 -0.88
CA LEU A 29 32.51 14.57 -0.25
C LEU A 29 32.98 14.99 1.14
N THR A 30 32.96 16.28 1.39
CA THR A 30 33.49 16.82 2.64
C THR A 30 32.72 16.19 3.81
N LEU A 31 33.39 15.95 4.96
CA LEU A 31 32.73 15.41 6.16
C LEU A 31 31.46 16.21 6.54
N ILE A 32 31.45 17.52 6.26
CA ILE A 32 30.30 18.40 6.47
C ILE A 32 29.14 18.11 5.49
N GLU A 33 29.43 17.74 4.26
CA GLU A 33 28.42 17.40 3.26
C GLU A 33 27.73 16.08 3.60
N VAL A 34 28.50 15.06 4.00
CA VAL A 34 27.93 13.78 4.43
C VAL A 34 27.14 13.92 5.73
N THR A 35 27.66 14.68 6.72
CA THR A 35 26.94 14.88 7.99
C THR A 35 25.68 15.73 7.82
N LEU A 36 25.70 16.76 6.97
CA LEU A 36 24.50 17.54 6.63
C LEU A 36 23.47 16.64 5.96
N VAL A 37 23.85 15.88 4.93
CA VAL A 37 22.93 14.97 4.22
C VAL A 37 22.32 13.96 5.20
N VAL A 38 23.13 13.30 6.03
CA VAL A 38 22.61 12.35 7.01
C VAL A 38 21.70 13.04 8.02
N SER A 39 22.04 14.23 8.50
CA SER A 39 21.20 14.98 9.44
C SER A 39 19.84 15.37 8.83
N VAL A 40 19.82 15.76 7.56
CA VAL A 40 18.58 16.09 6.83
C VAL A 40 17.76 14.84 6.59
N LEU A 41 18.37 13.74 6.13
CA LEU A 41 17.67 12.48 5.91
C LEU A 41 17.02 11.96 7.18
N LEU A 42 17.75 11.91 8.30
CA LEU A 42 17.22 11.49 9.60
C LEU A 42 16.14 12.45 10.12
N GLY A 43 16.32 13.77 9.90
CA GLY A 43 15.31 14.77 10.24
C GLY A 43 13.99 14.57 9.49
N LEU A 44 14.04 14.30 8.18
CA LEU A 44 12.83 14.02 7.39
C LEU A 44 12.15 12.72 7.82
N ILE A 45 12.93 11.67 8.10
CA ILE A 45 12.41 10.39 8.58
C ILE A 45 11.67 10.57 9.91
N ALA A 46 12.20 11.36 10.85
CA ALA A 46 11.56 11.62 12.14
C ALA A 46 10.18 12.28 12.01
N VAL A 47 10.02 13.25 11.10
CA VAL A 47 8.73 13.93 10.87
C VAL A 47 7.70 12.97 10.26
N VAL A 48 8.13 12.09 9.34
CA VAL A 48 7.24 11.09 8.71
C VAL A 48 6.66 10.12 9.74
N PHE A 49 7.45 9.69 10.73
CA PHE A 49 6.96 8.78 11.78
C PHE A 49 5.82 9.38 12.60
N ILE A 50 5.91 10.67 12.94
CA ILE A 50 4.84 11.38 13.65
C ILE A 50 3.56 11.38 12.79
N GLY A 51 3.69 11.69 11.50
CA GLY A 51 2.58 11.69 10.55
C GLY A 51 1.93 10.32 10.33
N MET A 52 2.73 9.25 10.31
CA MET A 52 2.26 7.88 10.06
C MET A 52 1.23 7.40 11.09
N SER A 53 1.41 7.75 12.37
CA SER A 53 0.49 7.33 13.44
C SER A 53 -0.92 7.90 13.27
N ALA A 54 -1.04 9.17 12.90
CA ALA A 54 -2.32 9.83 12.63
C ALA A 54 -2.93 9.34 11.32
N TYR A 55 -2.09 9.07 10.31
CA TYR A 55 -2.52 8.51 9.03
C TYR A 55 -3.16 7.13 9.20
N ASN A 56 -2.56 6.25 10.01
CA ASN A 56 -3.07 4.89 10.22
C ASN A 56 -4.49 4.90 10.82
N ARG A 57 -4.74 5.70 11.87
CA ARG A 57 -6.08 5.85 12.45
C ARG A 57 -7.12 6.31 11.43
N GLY A 58 -6.75 7.29 10.59
CA GLY A 58 -7.62 7.77 9.52
C GLY A 58 -7.89 6.70 8.45
N ALA A 59 -6.86 5.92 8.09
CA ALA A 59 -6.97 4.82 7.14
C ALA A 59 -7.83 3.67 7.68
N ASP A 60 -7.68 3.33 8.96
CA ASP A 60 -8.42 2.24 9.60
C ASP A 60 -9.90 2.57 9.73
N ARG A 61 -10.24 3.81 10.10
CA ARG A 61 -11.60 4.33 10.00
C ARG A 61 -12.16 4.25 8.58
N ALA A 62 -11.39 4.67 7.58
CA ALA A 62 -11.83 4.65 6.20
C ALA A 62 -12.07 3.23 5.68
N LYS A 63 -11.21 2.27 6.03
CA LYS A 63 -11.39 0.84 5.73
C LYS A 63 -12.66 0.29 6.35
N CYS A 64 -12.94 0.60 7.60
CA CYS A 64 -14.15 0.13 8.28
C CYS A 64 -15.43 0.67 7.61
N ILE A 65 -15.46 1.98 7.30
CA ILE A 65 -16.59 2.60 6.57
C ILE A 65 -16.73 1.97 5.17
N LEU A 66 -15.63 1.67 4.49
CA LEU A 66 -15.65 1.01 3.19
C LEU A 66 -16.21 -0.42 3.28
N ASN A 67 -15.89 -1.18 4.32
CA ASN A 67 -16.46 -2.50 4.57
C ASN A 67 -17.98 -2.41 4.72
N ILE A 68 -18.47 -1.47 5.54
CA ILE A 68 -19.91 -1.21 5.71
C ILE A 68 -20.58 -0.87 4.38
N ALA A 69 -20.00 0.05 3.61
CA ALA A 69 -20.54 0.46 2.32
C ALA A 69 -20.53 -0.67 1.29
N THR A 70 -19.52 -1.55 1.33
CA THR A 70 -19.41 -2.71 0.43
C THR A 70 -20.51 -3.72 0.73
N VAL A 71 -20.76 -4.01 2.01
CA VAL A 71 -21.87 -4.87 2.44
C VAL A 71 -23.22 -4.28 2.03
N GLN A 72 -23.45 -2.97 2.19
CA GLN A 72 -24.69 -2.33 1.70
C GLN A 72 -24.89 -2.52 0.20
N LYS A 73 -23.84 -2.29 -0.59
CA LYS A 73 -23.91 -2.44 -2.06
C LYS A 73 -24.19 -3.89 -2.46
N ALA A 74 -23.60 -4.85 -1.74
CA ALA A 74 -23.82 -6.26 -1.97
C ALA A 74 -25.29 -6.65 -1.73
N ILE A 75 -25.89 -6.18 -0.64
CA ILE A 75 -27.31 -6.42 -0.31
C ILE A 75 -28.23 -5.80 -1.36
N ARG A 76 -27.93 -4.58 -1.81
CA ARG A 76 -28.71 -3.95 -2.89
C ARG A 76 -28.61 -4.70 -4.19
N THR A 77 -27.41 -5.18 -4.51
CA THR A 77 -27.19 -5.97 -5.73
C THR A 77 -27.98 -7.28 -5.64
N TYR A 78 -27.92 -7.97 -4.50
CA TYR A 78 -28.73 -9.17 -4.25
C TYR A 78 -30.22 -8.92 -4.37
N SER A 79 -30.72 -7.87 -3.73
CA SER A 79 -32.15 -7.51 -3.74
C SER A 79 -32.61 -7.18 -5.17
N ASN A 80 -31.81 -6.43 -5.93
CA ASN A 80 -32.08 -6.12 -7.33
C ASN A 80 -32.08 -7.36 -8.23
N LEU A 81 -31.15 -8.29 -8.04
CA LEU A 81 -31.07 -9.52 -8.85
C LEU A 81 -32.19 -10.52 -8.53
N ARG A 82 -32.71 -10.50 -7.30
CA ARG A 82 -33.78 -11.41 -6.84
C ARG A 82 -35.18 -10.79 -6.89
N GLY A 83 -35.28 -9.49 -7.14
CA GLY A 83 -36.55 -8.76 -7.14
C GLY A 83 -37.11 -8.51 -5.73
N ASN A 84 -36.25 -8.57 -4.70
CA ASN A 84 -36.64 -8.29 -3.31
C ASN A 84 -36.73 -6.79 -3.09
N LYS A 85 -37.65 -6.39 -2.24
CA LYS A 85 -37.91 -5.01 -1.84
C LYS A 85 -37.33 -4.75 -0.44
N PRO A 86 -37.06 -3.48 -0.10
CA PRO A 86 -36.81 -3.12 1.29
C PRO A 86 -37.96 -3.60 2.19
N GLY A 87 -37.61 -4.16 3.36
CA GLY A 87 -38.56 -4.76 4.29
C GLY A 87 -38.91 -6.22 4.02
N ASP A 88 -38.47 -6.82 2.90
CA ASP A 88 -38.64 -8.26 2.69
C ASP A 88 -37.73 -9.05 3.66
N ASP A 89 -38.28 -10.10 4.27
CA ASP A 89 -37.53 -11.02 5.13
C ASP A 89 -36.93 -12.16 4.31
N ILE A 90 -35.61 -12.32 4.42
CA ILE A 90 -34.83 -13.33 3.71
C ILE A 90 -34.09 -14.16 4.75
N THR A 91 -34.41 -15.45 4.83
CA THR A 91 -33.74 -16.38 5.75
C THR A 91 -32.23 -16.35 5.57
N ASP A 92 -31.51 -16.13 6.67
CA ASP A 92 -30.05 -16.05 6.73
C ASP A 92 -29.47 -15.09 5.70
N LEU A 93 -29.98 -13.85 5.66
CA LEU A 93 -29.58 -12.83 4.67
C LEU A 93 -28.06 -12.66 4.64
N LYS A 94 -27.39 -12.67 5.80
CA LYS A 94 -25.93 -12.62 5.90
C LYS A 94 -25.26 -13.73 5.07
N ALA A 95 -25.71 -14.98 5.18
CA ALA A 95 -25.12 -16.14 4.51
C ALA A 95 -25.39 -16.16 2.99
N GLN A 96 -26.41 -15.44 2.52
CA GLN A 96 -26.66 -15.26 1.09
C GLN A 96 -25.69 -14.25 0.46
N ILE A 97 -25.18 -13.30 1.24
CA ILE A 97 -24.33 -12.21 0.76
C ILE A 97 -22.85 -12.49 0.98
N ILE A 98 -22.50 -13.02 2.15
CA ILE A 98 -21.13 -13.25 2.61
C ILE A 98 -20.84 -14.74 2.60
N GLY A 99 -19.77 -15.13 1.93
CA GLY A 99 -19.30 -16.50 1.82
C GLY A 99 -18.67 -16.79 0.46
N SER A 100 -18.06 -17.96 0.33
CA SER A 100 -17.38 -18.33 -0.91
C SER A 100 -18.34 -18.40 -2.10
N GLY A 101 -18.00 -17.73 -3.20
CA GLY A 101 -18.83 -17.64 -4.40
C GLY A 101 -20.08 -16.77 -4.25
N LYS A 102 -20.13 -15.91 -3.23
CA LYS A 102 -21.20 -14.91 -3.01
C LYS A 102 -20.71 -13.52 -3.41
N PHE A 103 -21.46 -12.49 -3.01
CA PHE A 103 -21.11 -11.10 -3.34
C PHE A 103 -19.86 -10.64 -2.60
N ILE A 104 -19.60 -11.22 -1.44
CA ILE A 104 -18.43 -10.95 -0.61
C ILE A 104 -17.83 -12.29 -0.21
N GLU A 105 -16.61 -12.57 -0.67
CA GLU A 105 -15.94 -13.86 -0.47
C GLU A 105 -15.52 -14.12 0.98
N ILE A 106 -15.05 -13.07 1.68
CA ILE A 106 -14.48 -13.15 3.02
C ILE A 106 -15.24 -12.19 3.94
N GLU A 107 -15.61 -12.66 5.13
CA GLU A 107 -16.25 -11.82 6.13
C GLU A 107 -15.33 -10.64 6.50
N PRO A 108 -15.82 -9.39 6.41
CA PRO A 108 -14.99 -8.23 6.72
C PRO A 108 -14.67 -8.18 8.21
N GLU A 109 -13.42 -7.86 8.53
CA GLU A 109 -12.96 -7.62 9.90
C GLU A 109 -12.70 -6.12 10.13
N CYS A 110 -12.83 -5.67 11.37
CA CYS A 110 -12.49 -4.29 11.73
C CYS A 110 -10.99 -4.20 12.01
N PRO A 111 -10.26 -3.24 11.43
CA PRO A 111 -8.81 -3.08 11.64
C PRO A 111 -8.43 -2.66 13.07
N GLU A 112 -9.39 -2.16 13.86
CA GLU A 112 -9.20 -1.78 15.27
C GLU A 112 -9.90 -2.75 16.24
N ASP A 113 -10.00 -4.04 15.89
CA ASP A 113 -10.62 -5.09 16.71
C ASP A 113 -12.08 -4.80 17.12
N GLY A 114 -12.77 -3.99 16.32
CA GLY A 114 -14.19 -3.71 16.46
C GLY A 114 -15.06 -4.89 16.00
N GLU A 115 -16.20 -5.08 16.66
CA GLU A 115 -17.17 -6.09 16.28
C GLU A 115 -18.21 -5.49 15.32
N TYR A 116 -18.56 -6.24 14.28
CA TYR A 116 -19.62 -5.86 13.35
C TYR A 116 -20.97 -6.44 13.79
N THR A 117 -21.98 -5.58 13.88
CA THR A 117 -23.37 -5.97 14.14
C THR A 117 -24.19 -5.85 12.87
N TYR A 118 -24.89 -6.94 12.53
CA TYR A 118 -25.72 -7.07 11.32
C TYR A 118 -27.20 -6.78 11.59
N GLY A 119 -27.91 -6.28 10.59
CA GLY A 119 -29.33 -5.90 10.66
C GLY A 119 -30.34 -7.06 10.67
N GLY A 120 -29.89 -8.31 10.75
CA GLY A 120 -30.75 -9.51 10.76
C GLY A 120 -31.08 -10.01 9.36
N ASP A 121 -32.30 -10.51 9.18
CA ASP A 121 -32.75 -11.17 7.94
C ASP A 121 -33.57 -10.25 7.02
N THR A 122 -33.85 -9.03 7.46
CA THR A 122 -34.66 -8.08 6.71
C THR A 122 -33.80 -7.21 5.79
N VAL A 123 -34.23 -7.01 4.55
CA VAL A 123 -33.59 -6.04 3.64
C VAL A 123 -33.75 -4.63 4.23
N PRO A 124 -32.66 -3.89 4.45
CA PRO A 124 -32.74 -2.54 5.02
C PRO A 124 -33.43 -1.56 4.06
N ASP A 125 -34.15 -0.60 4.63
CA ASP A 125 -34.64 0.57 3.90
C ASP A 125 -33.49 1.41 3.33
N ALA A 126 -33.78 2.16 2.26
CA ALA A 126 -32.87 3.18 1.78
C ALA A 126 -32.57 4.19 2.90
N GLY A 127 -31.30 4.48 3.13
CA GLY A 127 -30.84 5.29 4.25
C GLY A 127 -30.47 4.53 5.52
N THR A 128 -30.79 3.23 5.63
CA THR A 128 -30.48 2.43 6.82
C THR A 128 -29.29 1.50 6.54
N ALA A 129 -28.26 1.54 7.38
CA ALA A 129 -27.12 0.64 7.25
C ALA A 129 -27.43 -0.73 7.86
N TYR A 130 -27.35 -1.79 7.05
CA TYR A 130 -27.37 -3.18 7.50
C TYR A 130 -26.17 -3.60 8.36
N LEU A 131 -25.02 -2.93 8.25
CA LEU A 131 -23.82 -3.26 9.01
C LEU A 131 -23.40 -2.05 9.85
N SER A 132 -23.11 -2.28 11.12
CA SER A 132 -22.56 -1.27 12.03
C SER A 132 -21.35 -1.83 12.77
N CYS A 133 -20.42 -0.95 13.16
CA CYS A 133 -19.23 -1.32 13.94
C CYS A 133 -19.39 -0.83 15.38
N SER A 134 -18.87 -1.57 16.36
CA SER A 134 -18.87 -1.19 17.77
C SER A 134 -18.00 0.04 18.08
N VAL A 135 -17.04 0.36 17.23
CA VAL A 135 -16.17 1.54 17.38
C VAL A 135 -16.91 2.80 16.93
N GLY A 136 -17.17 3.73 17.86
CA GLY A 136 -17.97 4.93 17.61
C GLY A 136 -17.43 5.85 16.50
N GLU A 137 -16.11 5.89 16.28
CA GLU A 137 -15.53 6.65 15.17
C GLU A 137 -15.72 6.00 13.78
N HIS A 138 -16.02 4.70 13.75
CA HIS A 138 -16.20 3.90 12.55
C HIS A 138 -17.63 3.91 12.00
N VAL A 139 -18.46 4.83 12.50
CA VAL A 139 -19.81 5.04 11.99
C VAL A 139 -19.77 6.03 10.82
N PRO A 140 -20.42 5.73 9.68
CA PRO A 140 -20.55 6.67 8.57
C PRO A 140 -21.25 7.95 9.03
N LYS A 141 -20.78 9.12 8.59
CA LYS A 141 -21.39 10.41 8.95
C LYS A 141 -22.82 10.57 8.43
N SER A 142 -23.13 9.94 7.31
CA SER A 142 -24.46 9.91 6.71
C SER A 142 -24.59 8.68 5.84
N THR A 143 -25.77 8.07 5.91
CA THR A 143 -26.20 6.93 5.10
C THR A 143 -27.30 7.33 4.12
N ALA A 144 -27.70 8.61 4.06
CA ALA A 144 -28.87 9.06 3.28
C ALA A 144 -28.77 8.83 1.77
N GLY A 145 -27.54 8.72 1.23
CA GLY A 145 -27.30 8.42 -0.19
C GLY A 145 -27.15 6.93 -0.48
N TRP A 146 -27.38 6.08 0.53
CA TRP A 146 -27.28 4.63 0.41
C TRP A 146 -28.68 4.10 0.16
#